data_AF-A0A401T3B5-F1
#
_entry.id   AF-A0A401T3B5-F1
#
_cell.length_a   1.000
_cell.length_b   1.000
_cell.length_c   1.000
_cell.angle_alpha   90.00
_cell.angle_beta   90.00
_cell.angle_gamma   90.00
#
_symmetry.space_group_name_H-M   'P 1'
#
loop_
_entity.id
_entity.type
_entity.pdbx_description
1 polymer ?
#
loop_
_entity_poly.entity_id
_entity_poly.type
_entity_poly.pdbx_seq_one_letter_code
_entity_poly.pdbx_strand_id
1 'polypeptide(L)'
;AAGFPSADKERLVLFRNISLQMEEELRAHNTSHAKMRWWNVKECDPEWPSQGCNNIELIIFNDKVSPSSLGFLAGYGIIGLYLSVVLVIGKFVREFFKGISRSIMFEELPNPDRILKLCTDIFLVREMGELELEEQLFAKLIFLYRSPETIIKWTREKQESE
;
A
#
# COMPACT_ATOMS: atom_id res chain seq x y z
N ALA A 1 21.77 24.42 -60.28
CA ALA A 1 20.62 24.72 -59.42
C ALA A 1 19.82 23.44 -59.22
N ALA A 2 20.10 22.70 -58.15
CA ALA A 2 19.30 21.53 -57.78
C ALA A 2 18.33 21.99 -56.68
N GLY A 3 17.05 22.15 -57.02
CA GLY A 3 16.02 22.53 -56.08
C GLY A 3 15.60 21.35 -55.22
N PHE A 4 15.54 21.54 -53.90
CA PHE A 4 14.97 20.57 -52.97
C PHE A 4 13.47 20.34 -53.24
N PRO A 5 12.95 19.10 -53.09
CA PRO A 5 11.54 18.77 -53.32
C PRO A 5 10.59 19.53 -52.38
N SER A 6 9.34 19.77 -52.82
CA SER A 6 8.43 20.73 -52.16
C SER A 6 7.98 20.33 -50.75
N ALA A 7 7.91 19.03 -50.45
CA ALA A 7 7.52 18.53 -49.13
C ALA A 7 8.57 18.84 -48.04
N ASP A 8 9.85 18.90 -48.41
CA ASP A 8 10.92 19.25 -47.47
C ASP A 8 10.88 20.75 -47.13
N LYS A 9 10.42 21.59 -48.06
CA LYS A 9 10.31 23.04 -47.84
C LYS A 9 9.32 23.39 -46.74
N GLU A 10 8.21 22.66 -46.61
CA GLU A 10 7.19 22.92 -45.58
C GLU A 10 7.70 22.60 -44.17
N ARG A 11 8.50 21.54 -44.01
CA ARG A 11 9.13 21.19 -42.72
C ARG A 11 10.20 22.19 -42.32
N LEU A 12 10.91 22.75 -43.29
CA LEU A 12 11.98 23.71 -43.06
C LEU A 12 11.48 25.08 -42.57
N VAL A 13 10.19 25.41 -42.74
CA VAL A 13 9.58 26.65 -42.23
C VAL A 13 9.62 26.74 -40.70
N LEU A 14 9.66 25.60 -40.01
CA LEU A 14 9.67 25.54 -38.54
C LEU A 14 11.05 25.78 -37.93
N PHE A 15 12.10 25.84 -38.75
CA PHE A 15 13.48 25.98 -38.28
C PHE A 15 14.01 27.39 -38.57
N ARG A 16 14.84 27.89 -37.65
CA ARG A 16 15.55 29.15 -37.83
C ARG A 16 16.69 28.99 -38.83
N ASN A 17 17.03 30.08 -39.52
CA ASN A 17 18.12 30.09 -40.49
C ASN A 17 19.48 30.06 -39.77
N ILE A 18 20.37 29.19 -40.25
CA ILE A 18 21.72 29.02 -39.71
C ILE A 18 22.74 29.30 -40.81
N SER A 19 23.81 30.02 -40.47
CA SER A 19 24.94 30.29 -41.36
C SER A 19 26.21 29.63 -40.85
N LEU A 20 27.04 29.15 -41.78
CA LEU A 20 28.30 28.47 -41.51
C LEU A 20 29.46 29.29 -42.07
N GLN A 21 30.44 29.59 -41.23
CA GLN A 21 31.65 30.32 -41.62
C GLN A 21 32.89 29.51 -41.22
N MET A 22 33.78 29.23 -42.18
CA MET A 22 35.07 28.60 -41.88
C MET A 22 36.09 29.70 -41.53
N GLU A 23 36.76 29.54 -40.40
CA GLU A 23 37.88 30.39 -39.99
C GLU A 23 39.19 29.59 -40.05
N GLU A 24 40.29 30.24 -40.45
CA GLU A 24 41.62 29.65 -40.56
C GLU A 24 42.63 30.52 -39.80
N GLU A 25 43.39 29.91 -38.90
CA GLU A 25 44.46 30.58 -38.15
C GLU A 25 45.81 29.91 -38.40
N LEU A 26 46.84 30.72 -38.62
CA LEU A 26 48.20 30.25 -38.86
C LEU A 26 48.93 30.12 -37.52
N ARG A 27 49.27 28.89 -37.10
CA ARG A 27 50.10 28.71 -35.92
C ARG A 27 51.54 29.08 -36.24
N ALA A 28 52.02 30.20 -35.71
CA ALA A 28 53.42 30.59 -35.78
C ALA A 28 54.23 29.84 -34.70
N HIS A 29 54.66 28.62 -35.01
CA HIS A 29 55.74 27.97 -34.26
C HIS A 29 56.90 27.74 -35.21
N ASN A 30 58.11 28.11 -34.78
CA ASN A 30 59.35 27.90 -35.53
C ASN A 30 59.33 26.49 -36.14
N THR A 31 59.36 26.45 -37.47
CA THR A 31 59.53 25.30 -38.39
C THR A 31 58.34 24.41 -38.77
N SER A 32 57.07 24.74 -38.49
CA SER A 32 55.96 24.15 -39.26
C SER A 32 54.72 25.03 -39.33
N HIS A 33 54.34 25.44 -40.55
CA HIS A 33 53.11 26.19 -40.83
C HIS A 33 51.87 25.29 -40.72
N ALA A 34 51.52 24.87 -39.51
CA ALA A 34 50.27 24.16 -39.26
C ALA A 34 49.10 25.16 -39.30
N LYS A 35 48.17 24.95 -40.23
CA LYS A 35 46.92 25.71 -40.37
C LYS A 35 45.84 25.06 -39.52
N MET A 36 45.29 25.79 -38.55
CA MET A 36 44.13 25.37 -37.78
C MET A 36 42.87 25.88 -38.47
N ARG A 37 41.86 25.02 -38.64
CA ARG A 37 40.55 25.39 -39.23
C ARG A 37 39.42 24.94 -38.33
N TRP A 38 38.41 25.78 -38.15
CA TRP A 38 37.16 25.43 -37.47
C TRP A 38 35.97 26.05 -38.19
N TRP A 39 34.79 25.48 -37.91
CA TRP A 39 33.52 26.02 -38.37
C TRP A 39 32.88 26.85 -37.26
N ASN A 40 32.47 28.06 -37.62
CA ASN A 40 31.70 28.96 -36.80
C ASN A 40 30.24 28.90 -37.27
N VAL A 41 29.32 28.65 -36.35
CA VAL A 41 27.90 28.50 -36.63
C VAL A 41 27.17 29.71 -36.04
N LYS A 42 26.46 30.45 -36.89
CA LYS A 42 25.78 31.68 -36.52
C LYS A 42 24.29 31.57 -36.80
N GLU A 43 23.50 31.80 -35.77
CA GLU A 43 22.05 31.92 -35.83
C GLU A 43 21.68 33.38 -35.57
N CYS A 44 20.83 33.94 -36.43
CA CYS A 44 20.30 35.29 -36.24
C CYS A 44 18.81 35.17 -35.88
N ASP A 45 18.43 35.70 -34.72
CA ASP A 45 17.02 35.79 -34.37
C ASP A 45 16.35 36.91 -35.19
N PRO A 46 15.32 36.62 -36.01
CA PRO A 46 14.61 37.64 -36.76
C PRO A 46 13.82 38.61 -35.87
N GLU A 47 13.48 38.23 -34.64
CA GLU A 47 12.71 39.08 -33.72
C GLU A 47 13.62 40.08 -32.95
N TRP A 48 14.89 39.76 -32.74
CA TRP A 48 15.83 40.56 -31.92
C TRP A 48 17.19 40.81 -32.64
N PRO A 49 17.21 41.58 -33.74
CA PRO A 49 18.42 41.81 -34.54
C PRO A 49 19.54 42.58 -33.81
N SER A 50 19.23 43.22 -32.68
CA SER A 50 20.17 44.02 -31.91
C SER A 50 21.11 43.22 -30.99
N GLN A 51 20.85 41.93 -30.74
CA GLN A 51 21.65 41.10 -29.82
C GLN A 51 22.88 40.43 -30.45
N GLY A 52 23.06 40.58 -31.78
CA GLY A 52 24.20 40.03 -32.51
C GLY A 52 24.08 38.52 -32.76
N CYS A 53 24.49 38.06 -33.95
CA CYS A 53 24.30 36.67 -34.40
C CYS A 53 25.39 35.70 -33.93
N ASN A 54 25.79 35.78 -32.65
CA ASN A 54 26.93 35.02 -32.12
C ASN A 54 26.53 33.86 -31.19
N ASN A 55 25.26 33.78 -30.78
CA ASN A 55 24.75 32.75 -29.87
C ASN A 55 23.67 31.92 -30.56
N ILE A 56 23.61 30.63 -30.24
CA ILE A 56 22.56 29.71 -30.67
C ILE A 56 21.65 29.47 -29.47
N GLU A 57 20.35 29.69 -29.63
CA GLU A 57 19.37 29.49 -28.56
C GLU A 57 18.56 28.21 -28.80
N LEU A 58 18.61 27.30 -27.84
CA LEU A 58 17.87 26.04 -27.89
C LEU A 58 16.85 26.00 -26.76
N ILE A 59 15.57 25.99 -27.12
CA ILE A 59 14.46 25.82 -26.18
C ILE A 59 14.14 24.32 -26.09
N ILE A 60 14.32 23.74 -24.90
CA ILE A 60 14.07 22.32 -24.64
C ILE A 60 12.88 22.18 -23.69
N PHE A 61 11.85 21.45 -24.12
CA PHE A 61 10.78 20.98 -23.24
C PHE A 61 11.16 19.62 -22.68
N ASN A 62 11.39 19.56 -21.37
CA ASN A 62 11.71 18.32 -20.68
C ASN A 62 10.51 17.86 -19.86
N ASP A 63 9.94 16.72 -20.25
CA ASP A 63 8.83 16.12 -19.52
C ASP A 63 9.30 15.51 -18.21
N LYS A 64 8.48 15.67 -17.17
CA LYS A 64 8.75 15.06 -15.87
C LYS A 64 8.44 13.57 -15.93
N VAL A 65 9.40 12.77 -15.48
CA VAL A 65 9.22 11.32 -15.30
C VAL A 65 9.02 10.98 -13.83
N SER A 66 8.07 10.08 -13.55
CA SER A 66 7.87 9.58 -12.20
C SER A 66 8.97 8.60 -11.80
N PRO A 67 9.48 8.64 -10.56
CA PRO A 67 10.48 7.70 -10.09
C PRO A 67 9.93 6.27 -10.10
N SER A 68 10.79 5.31 -10.46
CA SER A 68 10.45 3.88 -10.62
C SER A 68 9.88 3.23 -9.34
N SER A 69 10.14 3.83 -8.17
CA SER A 69 9.65 3.38 -6.88
C SER A 69 8.14 3.53 -6.70
N LEU A 70 7.49 4.44 -7.43
CA LEU A 70 6.07 4.77 -7.26
C LEU A 70 5.15 3.91 -8.14
N GLY A 71 5.71 3.29 -9.20
CA GLY A 71 4.97 2.42 -10.12
C GLY A 71 4.46 1.12 -9.48
N PHE A 72 5.18 0.59 -8.49
CA PHE A 72 4.77 -0.63 -7.77
C PHE A 72 3.49 -0.43 -6.95
N LEU A 73 3.35 0.74 -6.32
CA LEU A 73 2.18 1.08 -5.50
C LEU A 73 0.97 1.51 -6.33
N ALA A 74 1.20 2.27 -7.41
CA ALA A 74 0.14 2.91 -8.18
C ALA A 74 -0.73 1.95 -9.02
N GLY A 75 -0.22 0.75 -9.35
CA GLY A 75 -0.96 -0.24 -10.14
C GLY A 75 -1.67 -1.29 -9.27
N TYR A 76 -0.98 -2.40 -9.02
CA TYR A 76 -1.56 -3.57 -8.34
C TYR A 76 -1.45 -3.53 -6.81
N GLY A 77 -0.65 -2.63 -6.25
CA GLY A 77 -0.44 -2.51 -4.80
C GLY A 77 -1.69 -2.04 -4.06
N ILE A 78 -2.32 -0.96 -4.53
CA ILE A 78 -3.50 -0.38 -3.87
C ILE A 78 -4.71 -1.33 -3.90
N ILE A 79 -4.91 -2.03 -5.01
CA ILE A 79 -5.99 -3.01 -5.16
C ILE A 79 -5.73 -4.24 -4.29
N GLY A 80 -4.48 -4.71 -4.21
CA GLY A 80 -4.08 -5.80 -3.31
C GLY A 80 -4.28 -5.44 -1.84
N LEU A 81 -3.91 -4.22 -1.44
CA LEU A 81 -4.13 -3.70 -0.10
C LEU A 81 -5.63 -3.64 0.23
N TYR A 82 -6.45 -3.10 -0.68
CA TYR A 82 -7.90 -3.04 -0.51
C TYR A 82 -8.50 -4.42 -0.31
N LEU A 83 -8.21 -5.35 -1.23
CA LEU A 83 -8.72 -6.72 -1.16
C LEU A 83 -8.28 -7.42 0.13
N SER A 84 -7.02 -7.27 0.53
CA SER A 84 -6.49 -7.82 1.79
C SER A 84 -7.30 -7.33 2.99
N VAL A 85 -7.45 -6.02 3.15
CA VAL A 85 -8.17 -5.43 4.30
C VAL A 85 -9.63 -5.86 4.30
N VAL A 86 -10.31 -5.80 3.15
CA VAL A 86 -11.72 -6.19 3.03
C VAL A 86 -11.91 -7.68 3.35
N LEU A 87 -11.03 -8.56 2.88
CA LEU A 87 -11.10 -10.00 3.17
C LEU A 87 -10.85 -10.29 4.65
N VAL A 88 -9.90 -9.60 5.29
CA VAL A 88 -9.62 -9.75 6.72
C VAL A 88 -10.83 -9.34 7.55
N ILE A 89 -11.41 -8.16 7.28
CA ILE A 89 -12.61 -7.68 7.96
C ILE A 89 -13.80 -8.64 7.71
N GLY A 90 -14.00 -9.06 6.46
CA GLY A 90 -15.07 -10.00 6.10
C GLY A 90 -14.92 -11.36 6.80
N LYS A 91 -13.69 -11.87 6.93
CA LYS A 91 -13.41 -13.09 7.70
C LYS A 91 -13.75 -12.88 9.17
N PHE A 92 -13.29 -11.78 9.77
CA PHE A 92 -13.53 -11.46 11.17
C PHE A 92 -15.03 -11.41 11.45
N VAL A 93 -15.80 -10.60 10.69
CA VAL A 93 -17.26 -10.49 10.82
C VAL A 93 -17.94 -11.86 10.68
N ARG A 94 -17.55 -12.68 9.70
CA ARG A 94 -18.11 -14.03 9.50
C ARG A 94 -17.82 -14.95 10.68
N GLU A 95 -16.67 -14.80 11.34
CA GLU A 95 -16.28 -15.61 12.48
C GLU A 95 -17.14 -15.30 13.73
N PHE A 96 -17.51 -14.04 13.96
CA PHE A 96 -18.47 -13.68 15.02
C PHE A 96 -19.80 -14.42 14.86
N PHE A 97 -20.38 -14.40 13.66
CA PHE A 97 -21.67 -15.07 13.44
C PHE A 97 -21.58 -16.59 13.52
N LYS A 98 -20.43 -17.19 13.17
CA LYS A 98 -20.22 -18.64 13.30
C LYS A 98 -20.04 -19.09 14.74
N GLY A 99 -19.52 -18.23 15.62
CA GLY A 99 -19.26 -18.56 17.02
C GLY A 99 -20.51 -18.72 17.87
N ILE A 100 -21.60 -18.04 17.49
CA ILE A 100 -22.83 -17.95 18.30
C ILE A 100 -23.41 -19.34 18.58
N SER A 101 -23.48 -20.24 17.59
CA SER A 101 -24.09 -21.56 17.80
C SER A 101 -23.36 -22.44 18.82
N ARG A 102 -22.05 -22.21 19.00
CA ARG A 102 -21.24 -22.96 19.96
C ARG A 102 -21.41 -22.45 21.39
N SER A 103 -21.75 -21.16 21.57
CA SER A 103 -21.97 -20.56 22.88
C SER A 103 -23.38 -20.78 23.42
N ILE A 104 -24.38 -21.09 22.57
CA ILE A 104 -25.79 -21.32 22.96
C ILE A 104 -25.89 -22.24 24.18
N MET A 105 -25.17 -23.36 24.19
CA MET A 105 -25.24 -24.34 25.28
C MET A 105 -24.79 -23.82 26.66
N PHE A 106 -24.07 -22.69 26.69
CA PHE A 106 -23.56 -22.05 27.91
C PHE A 106 -24.25 -20.72 28.21
N GLU A 107 -24.75 -20.01 27.19
CA GLU A 107 -25.41 -18.71 27.33
C GLU A 107 -26.92 -18.85 27.61
N GLU A 108 -27.59 -19.83 26.98
CA GLU A 108 -29.04 -20.01 27.04
C GLU A 108 -29.46 -21.01 28.13
N LEU A 109 -29.18 -20.70 29.40
CA LEU A 109 -29.54 -21.53 30.55
C LEU A 109 -30.82 -21.02 31.25
N PRO A 110 -31.79 -21.89 31.59
CA PRO A 110 -33.07 -21.47 32.18
C PRO A 110 -32.93 -20.84 33.58
N ASN A 111 -32.17 -21.45 34.49
CA ASN A 111 -31.81 -20.86 35.78
C ASN A 111 -30.36 -21.22 36.17
N PRO A 112 -29.42 -20.25 36.17
CA PRO A 112 -28.01 -20.48 36.49
C PRO A 112 -27.67 -20.47 38.00
N ASP A 113 -28.62 -20.14 38.89
CA ASP A 113 -28.37 -19.89 40.32
C ASP A 113 -27.67 -21.05 41.03
N ARG A 114 -27.99 -22.29 40.66
CA ARG A 114 -27.37 -23.48 41.26
C ARG A 114 -25.90 -23.63 40.87
N ILE A 115 -25.54 -23.24 39.64
CA ILE A 115 -24.15 -23.23 39.18
C ILE A 115 -23.41 -22.09 39.87
N LEU A 116 -24.04 -20.91 39.97
CA LEU A 116 -23.48 -19.76 40.70
C LEU A 116 -23.21 -20.10 42.16
N LYS A 117 -24.14 -20.80 42.82
CA LYS A 117 -23.96 -21.29 44.19
C LYS A 117 -22.78 -22.25 44.29
N LEU A 118 -22.64 -23.21 43.38
CA LEU A 118 -21.49 -24.12 43.36
C LEU A 118 -20.16 -23.35 43.21
N CYS A 119 -20.10 -22.35 42.33
CA CYS A 119 -18.91 -21.50 42.18
C CYS A 119 -18.60 -20.70 43.46
N THR A 120 -19.64 -20.25 44.16
CA THR A 120 -19.50 -19.53 45.44
C THR A 120 -19.03 -20.48 46.55
N ASP A 121 -19.56 -21.70 46.62
CA ASP A 121 -19.13 -22.72 47.58
C ASP A 121 -17.64 -23.08 47.36
N ILE A 122 -17.20 -23.22 46.10
CA ILE A 122 -15.77 -23.42 45.77
C ILE A 122 -14.93 -22.24 46.29
N PHE A 123 -15.39 -21.01 46.07
CA PHE A 123 -14.69 -19.81 46.54
C PHE A 123 -14.57 -19.81 48.08
N LEU A 124 -15.65 -20.12 48.80
CA LEU A 124 -15.66 -20.18 50.26
C LEU A 124 -14.75 -21.28 50.81
N VAL A 125 -14.79 -22.48 50.24
CA VAL A 125 -13.94 -23.61 50.67
C VAL A 125 -12.46 -23.30 50.45
N ARG A 126 -12.13 -22.58 49.37
CA ARG A 126 -10.77 -22.07 49.12
C ARG A 126 -10.33 -21.07 50.19
N GLU A 127 -11.21 -20.15 50.62
CA GLU A 127 -10.91 -19.22 51.71
C GLU A 127 -10.71 -19.91 53.06
N MET A 128 -11.42 -21.02 53.31
CA MET A 128 -11.26 -21.84 54.51
C MET A 128 -10.00 -22.72 54.48
N GLY A 129 -9.38 -22.92 53.32
CA GLY A 129 -8.19 -23.76 53.14
C GLY A 129 -8.47 -25.27 53.10
N GLU A 130 -9.73 -25.67 52.92
CA GLU A 130 -10.17 -27.08 52.87
C GLU A 130 -10.01 -27.65 51.45
N LEU A 131 -8.77 -27.91 51.05
CA LEU A 131 -8.40 -28.23 49.65
C LEU A 131 -9.01 -29.54 49.11
N GLU A 132 -9.23 -30.54 49.97
CA GLU A 132 -9.85 -31.81 49.53
C GLU A 132 -11.31 -31.60 49.11
N LEU A 133 -12.06 -30.79 49.87
CA LEU A 133 -13.43 -30.44 49.52
C LEU A 133 -13.48 -29.55 48.28
N GLU A 134 -12.52 -28.63 48.13
CA GLU A 134 -12.38 -27.80 46.93
C GLU A 134 -12.22 -28.66 45.68
N GLU A 135 -11.33 -29.66 45.72
CA GLU A 135 -11.10 -30.59 44.61
C GLU A 135 -12.38 -31.33 44.21
N GLN A 136 -13.14 -31.82 45.19
CA GLN A 136 -14.40 -32.52 44.95
C GLN A 136 -15.46 -31.61 44.32
N LEU A 137 -15.61 -30.38 44.80
CA LEU A 137 -16.55 -29.41 44.24
C LEU A 137 -16.12 -28.97 42.82
N PHE A 138 -14.82 -28.79 42.58
CA PHE A 138 -14.30 -28.45 41.26
C PHE A 138 -14.47 -29.60 40.26
N ALA A 139 -14.23 -30.84 40.66
CA ALA A 139 -14.50 -32.01 39.82
C ALA A 139 -15.96 -32.11 39.40
N LYS A 140 -16.89 -31.79 40.33
CA LYS A 140 -18.33 -31.70 40.03
C LYS A 140 -18.64 -30.62 39.00
N LEU A 141 -18.00 -29.45 39.09
CA LEU A 141 -18.15 -28.37 38.11
C LEU A 141 -17.68 -28.82 36.71
N ILE A 142 -16.50 -29.43 36.61
CA ILE A 142 -15.97 -29.95 35.34
C ILE A 142 -16.89 -31.01 34.75
N PHE A 143 -17.39 -31.94 35.57
CA PHE A 143 -18.33 -32.97 35.13
C PHE A 143 -19.61 -32.35 34.53
N LEU A 144 -20.15 -31.31 35.17
CA LEU A 144 -21.31 -30.58 34.70
C LEU A 144 -21.08 -29.95 33.32
N TYR A 145 -19.95 -29.26 33.13
CA TYR A 145 -19.61 -28.61 31.85
C TYR A 145 -19.18 -29.59 30.75
N ARG A 146 -18.83 -30.84 31.09
CA ARG A 146 -18.51 -31.89 30.11
C ARG A 146 -19.76 -32.51 29.47
N SER A 147 -20.95 -32.35 30.07
CA SER A 147 -22.21 -32.93 29.58
C SER A 147 -23.32 -31.87 29.46
N PRO A 148 -23.71 -31.46 28.23
CA PRO A 148 -24.81 -30.51 28.02
C PRO A 148 -26.16 -31.04 28.53
N GLU A 149 -26.34 -32.35 28.58
CA GLU A 149 -27.56 -32.96 29.12
C GLU A 149 -27.65 -32.75 30.64
N THR A 150 -26.51 -32.81 31.32
CA THR A 150 -26.43 -32.63 32.77
C THR A 150 -26.59 -31.17 33.15
N ILE A 151 -25.96 -30.24 32.42
CA ILE A 151 -26.10 -28.80 32.70
C ILE A 151 -27.55 -28.32 32.54
N ILE A 152 -28.28 -28.79 31.51
CA ILE A 152 -29.70 -28.45 31.30
C ILE A 152 -30.58 -29.03 32.43
N LYS A 153 -30.38 -30.31 32.79
CA LYS A 153 -31.13 -30.93 33.90
C LYS A 153 -30.89 -30.21 35.21
N TRP A 154 -29.66 -29.73 35.45
CA TRP A 154 -29.29 -29.05 36.67
C TRP A 154 -29.86 -27.63 36.76
N THR A 155 -29.90 -26.92 35.63
CA THR A 155 -30.39 -25.52 35.54
C THR A 155 -31.90 -25.41 35.38
N ARG A 156 -32.61 -26.52 35.14
CA ARG A 156 -34.07 -26.52 35.06
C ARG A 156 -34.71 -26.15 36.41
N GLU A 157 -35.74 -25.32 36.35
CA GLU A 157 -36.60 -24.99 37.49
C GLU A 157 -37.20 -26.27 38.08
N LYS A 158 -37.22 -26.37 39.42
CA LYS A 158 -37.99 -27.41 40.07
C LYS A 158 -39.46 -27.05 39.89
N GLN A 159 -40.22 -27.91 39.23
CA GLN A 159 -41.68 -27.85 39.29
C GLN A 159 -42.03 -28.13 40.76
N GLU A 160 -42.42 -27.10 41.51
CA GLU A 160 -43.20 -27.30 42.72
C GLU A 160 -44.52 -27.92 42.25
N SER A 161 -44.58 -29.25 42.31
CA SER A 161 -45.85 -29.96 42.30
C SER A 161 -46.60 -29.53 43.55
N GLU A 162 -47.62 -28.70 43.37
CA GLU A 162 -48.75 -28.58 44.31
C GLU A 162 -49.33 -29.96 44.66
#